data_AF-A0AA37XMN0-F1
#
_entry.id   AF-A0AA37XMN0-F1
#
_cell.length_a   1.000
_cell.length_b   1.000
_cell.length_c   1.000
_cell.angle_alpha   90.00
_cell.angle_beta   90.00
_cell.angle_gamma   90.00
#
_symmetry.space_group_name_H-M   'P 1'
#
loop_
_entity.id
_entity.type
_entity.pdbx_description
1 polymer ?
#
loop_
_entity_poly.entity_id
_entity_poly.type
_entity_poly.pdbx_seq_one_letter_code
_entity_poly.pdbx_strand_id
1 'polypeptide(L)'
;MTTPMKMRMKTKKVIISAPTKDEETKVVVFGVNQEILSPSDKIISAASCTTNGLALMTKILVDEFGIQRGLMSGSRAYTATQNMQDAPGDVKVVQVLKMLFLLRLALPTH
;
A
#
# COMPACT_ATOMS: atom_id res chain seq x y z
N MET A 1 3.01 15.03 -13.38
CA MET A 1 1.83 15.81 -12.95
C MET A 1 0.88 14.91 -12.18
N THR A 2 0.97 14.87 -10.86
CA THR A 2 -0.01 14.19 -9.98
C THR A 2 -1.08 15.21 -9.60
N THR A 3 -2.13 15.31 -10.40
CA THR A 3 -3.28 16.15 -10.06
C THR A 3 -4.00 15.52 -8.86
N PRO A 4 -4.18 16.22 -7.72
CA PRO A 4 -4.97 15.68 -6.62
C PRO A 4 -6.39 15.45 -7.13
N MET A 5 -6.95 14.28 -6.80
CA MET A 5 -8.25 13.84 -7.28
C MET A 5 -9.30 14.90 -6.93
N LYS A 6 -9.74 15.66 -7.94
CA LYS A 6 -10.62 16.81 -7.77
C LYS A 6 -11.98 16.25 -7.37
N MET A 7 -12.38 16.44 -6.12
CA MET A 7 -13.65 15.97 -5.54
C MET A 7 -14.81 16.74 -6.19
N ARG A 8 -15.09 16.42 -7.45
CA ARG A 8 -16.17 17.00 -8.24
C ARG A 8 -17.45 16.26 -7.83
N MET A 9 -18.23 16.93 -7.00
CA MET A 9 -19.63 16.65 -6.64
C MET A 9 -19.86 15.57 -5.57
N LYS A 10 -20.14 16.03 -4.34
CA LYS A 10 -20.86 15.35 -3.24
C LYS A 10 -20.34 14.00 -2.70
N THR A 11 -19.08 13.64 -2.92
CA THR A 11 -18.50 12.46 -2.22
C THR A 11 -18.14 12.79 -0.77
N LYS A 12 -18.69 12.02 0.19
CA LYS A 12 -18.43 12.21 1.63
C LYS A 12 -17.10 11.61 2.09
N LYS A 13 -16.75 10.43 1.57
CA LYS A 13 -15.52 9.68 1.87
C LYS A 13 -15.07 8.88 0.64
N VAL A 14 -13.77 8.69 0.49
CA VAL A 14 -13.12 7.98 -0.63
C VAL A 14 -12.16 6.94 -0.08
N ILE A 15 -12.22 5.73 -0.63
CA ILE A 15 -11.24 4.67 -0.38
C ILE A 15 -10.52 4.38 -1.71
N ILE A 16 -9.19 4.48 -1.70
CA ILE A 16 -8.33 4.22 -2.86
C ILE A 16 -7.83 2.78 -2.77
N SER A 17 -8.08 1.96 -3.79
CA SER A 17 -7.69 0.53 -3.84
C SER A 17 -6.22 0.30 -4.25
N ALA A 18 -5.39 1.34 -4.13
CA ALA A 18 -4.01 1.36 -4.56
C ALA A 18 -3.19 2.25 -3.60
N PRO A 19 -1.86 2.06 -3.54
CA PRO A 19 -1.00 2.93 -2.77
C PRO A 19 -1.06 4.36 -3.33
N THR A 20 -1.19 5.32 -2.42
CA THR A 20 -1.06 6.74 -2.71
C THR A 20 0.39 7.15 -2.87
N LYS A 21 0.64 8.24 -3.61
CA LYS A 21 1.98 8.81 -3.78
C LYS A 21 2.26 9.93 -2.78
N ASP A 22 1.20 10.51 -2.23
CA ASP A 22 1.20 11.52 -1.20
C ASP A 22 1.33 10.89 0.20
N GLU A 23 2.06 11.58 1.08
CA GLU A 23 2.29 11.16 2.47
C GLU A 23 1.11 11.49 3.39
N GLU A 24 0.21 12.38 2.97
CA GLU A 24 -0.94 12.82 3.76
C GLU A 24 -2.08 11.81 3.79
N THR A 25 -2.26 11.00 2.73
CA THR A 25 -3.32 9.98 2.74
C THR A 25 -2.94 8.81 3.64
N LYS A 26 -3.75 8.60 4.67
CA LYS A 26 -3.60 7.43 5.55
C LYS A 26 -3.75 6.14 4.76
N VAL A 27 -2.75 5.27 4.87
CA VAL A 27 -2.74 3.91 4.31
C VAL A 27 -3.16 2.94 5.41
N VAL A 28 -4.27 2.25 5.21
CA VAL A 28 -4.87 1.35 6.18
C VAL A 28 -4.87 -0.08 5.66
N VAL A 29 -4.37 -0.98 6.49
CA VAL A 29 -4.51 -2.43 6.36
C VAL A 29 -5.45 -2.90 7.47
N PHE A 30 -6.59 -3.45 7.06
CA PHE A 30 -7.58 -3.95 7.99
C PHE A 30 -7.04 -5.18 8.75
N GLY A 31 -7.18 -5.17 10.07
CA GLY A 31 -6.63 -6.19 10.98
C GLY A 31 -5.22 -5.91 11.49
N VAL A 32 -4.56 -4.83 11.03
CA VAL A 32 -3.19 -4.47 11.43
C VAL A 32 -3.11 -3.07 12.03
N ASN A 33 -3.68 -2.06 11.37
CA ASN A 33 -3.57 -0.66 11.80
C ASN A 33 -4.86 0.15 11.59
N GLN A 34 -6.03 -0.49 11.64
CA GLN A 34 -7.34 0.16 11.45
C GLN A 34 -7.67 1.25 12.48
N GLU A 35 -7.02 1.23 13.64
CA GLU A 35 -7.21 2.20 14.73
C GLU A 35 -6.77 3.63 14.37
N ILE A 36 -5.95 3.81 13.33
CA ILE A 36 -5.53 5.15 12.86
C ILE A 36 -6.66 5.92 12.14
N LEU A 37 -7.75 5.21 11.81
CA LEU A 37 -8.92 5.78 11.15
C LEU A 37 -9.68 6.69 12.11
N SER A 38 -9.84 7.94 11.70
CA SER A 38 -10.68 8.92 12.37
C SER A 38 -11.96 9.18 11.56
N PRO A 39 -13.09 9.51 12.22
CA PRO A 39 -14.33 9.84 11.53
C PRO A 39 -14.20 11.02 10.56
N SER A 40 -13.23 11.91 10.80
CA SER A 40 -12.89 13.08 9.97
C SER A 40 -12.13 12.75 8.69
N ASP A 41 -11.59 11.54 8.54
CA ASP A 41 -10.86 11.15 7.34
C ASP A 41 -11.79 11.07 6.13
N LYS A 42 -11.47 11.88 5.11
CA LYS A 42 -12.23 11.96 3.86
C LYS A 42 -11.65 11.09 2.75
N ILE A 43 -10.35 10.84 2.78
CA ILE A 43 -9.64 10.04 1.79
C ILE A 43 -8.70 9.10 2.52
N ILE A 44 -8.81 7.80 2.24
CA ILE A 44 -7.93 6.77 2.78
C ILE A 44 -7.49 5.83 1.64
N SER A 45 -6.34 5.19 1.80
CA SER A 45 -5.85 4.13 0.90
C SER A 45 -5.98 2.77 1.58
N ALA A 46 -6.55 1.80 0.87
CA ALA A 46 -6.62 0.40 1.29
C ALA A 46 -5.32 -0.39 0.95
N ALA A 47 -4.21 0.33 0.78
CA ALA A 47 -2.91 -0.22 0.42
C ALA A 47 -2.93 -1.03 -0.89
N SER A 48 -1.93 -1.90 -1.09
CA SER A 48 -1.88 -2.86 -2.20
C SER A 48 -2.18 -4.27 -1.73
N CYS A 49 -2.52 -5.19 -2.65
CA CYS A 49 -2.76 -6.60 -2.29
C CYS A 49 -1.54 -7.28 -1.64
N THR A 50 -0.32 -6.95 -2.06
CA THR A 50 0.89 -7.47 -1.40
C THR A 50 1.12 -6.85 -0.02
N THR A 51 0.78 -5.57 0.17
CA THR A 51 0.85 -4.93 1.49
C THR A 51 -0.11 -5.60 2.46
N ASN A 52 -1.36 -5.85 2.04
CA ASN A 52 -2.34 -6.55 2.87
C ASN A 52 -1.88 -7.98 3.20
N GLY A 53 -1.31 -8.71 2.23
CA GLY A 53 -0.82 -10.07 2.45
C GLY A 53 0.37 -10.18 3.42
N LEU A 54 1.29 -9.20 3.43
CA LEU A 54 2.47 -9.26 4.30
C LEU A 54 2.25 -8.59 5.67
N ALA A 55 1.44 -7.54 5.74
CA ALA A 55 1.35 -6.70 6.93
C ALA A 55 0.98 -7.49 8.21
N LEU A 56 0.08 -8.47 8.10
CA LEU A 56 -0.28 -9.32 9.25
C LEU A 56 0.90 -10.17 9.72
N MET A 57 1.62 -10.80 8.79
CA MET A 57 2.80 -11.61 9.10
C MET A 57 3.89 -10.75 9.75
N THR A 58 4.15 -9.57 9.18
CA THR A 58 5.13 -8.63 9.74
C THR A 58 4.73 -8.17 11.13
N LYS A 59 3.45 -7.86 11.38
CA LYS A 59 2.99 -7.38 12.69
C LYS A 59 3.33 -8.38 13.79
N ILE A 60 2.98 -9.65 13.59
CA ILE A 60 3.27 -10.74 14.53
C ILE A 60 4.78 -10.87 14.73
N LEU A 61 5.55 -10.89 13.65
CA LEU A 61 7.00 -11.06 13.73
C LEU A 61 7.70 -9.91 14.46
N VAL A 62 7.21 -8.68 14.30
CA VAL A 62 7.79 -7.52 14.96
C VAL A 62 7.38 -7.47 16.43
N ASP A 63 6.12 -7.75 16.76
CA ASP A 63 5.62 -7.72 18.12
C ASP A 63 6.28 -8.81 18.99
N GLU A 64 6.49 -10.01 18.46
CA GLU A 64 7.04 -11.15 19.21
C GLU A 64 8.58 -11.21 19.18
N PHE A 65 9.21 -10.84 18.06
CA PHE A 65 10.65 -11.08 17.84
C PHE A 65 11.48 -9.82 17.56
N GLY A 66 10.86 -8.64 17.42
CA GLY A 66 11.59 -7.38 17.28
C GLY A 66 12.42 -7.26 16.01
N ILE A 67 11.86 -7.60 14.84
CA ILE A 67 12.57 -7.50 13.55
C ILE A 67 12.92 -6.05 13.20
N GLN A 68 14.21 -5.75 13.02
CA GLN A 68 14.68 -4.41 12.60
C GLN A 68 14.70 -4.20 11.09
N ARG A 69 14.99 -5.25 10.30
CA ARG A 69 15.11 -5.18 8.84
C ARG A 69 14.66 -6.50 8.21
N GLY A 70 13.98 -6.40 7.06
CA GLY A 70 13.53 -7.56 6.29
C GLY A 70 13.52 -7.24 4.80
N LEU A 71 13.79 -8.25 3.97
CA LEU A 71 13.67 -8.18 2.53
C LEU A 71 12.60 -9.15 2.09
N MET A 72 11.60 -8.66 1.36
CA MET A 72 10.55 -9.49 0.79
C MET A 72 10.75 -9.59 -0.71
N SER A 73 10.83 -10.83 -1.21
CA SER A 73 10.67 -11.15 -2.62
C SER A 73 9.39 -11.96 -2.79
N GLY A 74 8.63 -11.69 -3.84
CA GLY A 74 7.37 -12.38 -4.08
C GLY A 74 7.15 -12.59 -5.57
N SER A 75 6.75 -13.80 -5.94
CA SER A 75 6.13 -14.06 -7.23
C SER A 75 4.67 -13.59 -7.18
N ARG A 76 4.21 -12.95 -8.25
CA ARG A 76 2.82 -12.50 -8.37
C ARG A 76 2.26 -12.97 -9.71
N ALA A 77 0.98 -13.32 -9.71
CA ALA A 77 0.23 -13.53 -10.94
C ALA A 77 0.24 -12.29 -11.84
N TYR A 78 0.09 -12.49 -13.14
CA TYR A 78 0.06 -11.40 -14.09
C TYR A 78 -1.16 -10.51 -13.85
N THR A 79 -1.00 -9.21 -14.08
CA THR A 79 -2.09 -8.22 -13.94
C THR A 79 -2.27 -7.43 -15.23
N ALA A 80 -3.37 -6.68 -15.33
CA ALA A 80 -3.70 -5.88 -16.51
C ALA A 80 -2.64 -4.83 -16.92
N THR A 81 -1.65 -4.56 -16.06
CA THR A 81 -0.52 -3.69 -16.37
C THR A 81 0.64 -4.41 -17.07
N GLN A 82 0.50 -5.68 -17.40
CA GLN A 82 1.47 -6.45 -18.20
C GLN A 82 0.93 -6.64 -19.61
N ASN A 83 1.82 -6.58 -20.59
CA ASN A 83 1.44 -6.86 -21.97
C ASN A 83 1.17 -8.36 -22.16
N MET A 84 0.13 -8.67 -22.93
CA MET A 84 -0.23 -10.05 -23.27
C MET A 84 0.74 -10.67 -24.29
N GLN A 85 1.30 -9.83 -25.17
CA GLN A 85 2.32 -10.18 -26.15
C GLN A 85 3.48 -9.18 -26.03
N ASP A 86 4.67 -9.59 -26.46
CA ASP A 86 5.85 -8.73 -26.43
C ASP A 86 5.61 -7.48 -27.28
N ALA A 87 5.48 -6.34 -26.62
CA ALA A 87 5.21 -5.06 -27.25
C ALA A 87 5.94 -3.95 -26.49
N PRO A 88 6.47 -2.93 -27.20
CA PRO A 88 7.03 -1.76 -26.55
C PRO A 88 5.92 -0.99 -25.83
N GLY A 89 6.06 -0.81 -24.52
CA GLY A 89 5.19 0.01 -23.70
C GLY A 89 5.87 0.38 -22.39
N ASP A 90 5.33 1.38 -21.69
CA ASP A 90 5.71 1.74 -20.31
C ASP A 90 5.24 0.68 -19.30
N VAL A 91 5.39 -0.60 -19.65
CA VAL A 91 5.07 -1.72 -18.79
C VAL A 91 6.20 -1.90 -17.78
N LYS A 92 5.85 -1.87 -16.51
CA LYS A 92 6.79 -2.11 -15.43
C LYS A 92 7.20 -3.58 -15.45
N VAL A 93 8.33 -3.87 -16.09
CA VAL A 93 8.97 -5.18 -16.09
C VAL A 93 9.33 -5.50 -14.64
N VAL A 94 8.71 -6.54 -14.09
CA VAL A 94 8.90 -7.06 -12.72
C VAL A 94 9.05 -5.95 -11.68
N GLN A 95 7.94 -5.51 -11.09
CA GLN A 95 8.02 -4.57 -9.99
C GLN A 95 8.61 -5.27 -8.75
N VAL A 96 9.94 -5.28 -8.64
CA VAL A 96 10.68 -5.53 -7.40
C VAL A 96 10.27 -4.41 -6.46
N LEU A 97 9.23 -4.69 -5.68
CA LEU A 97 8.53 -3.69 -4.90
C LEU A 97 9.50 -3.17 -3.84
N LYS A 98 9.76 -1.86 -3.86
CA LYS A 98 10.62 -1.14 -2.91
C LYS A 98 9.91 -1.10 -1.54
N MET A 99 9.85 -2.26 -0.89
CA MET A 99 9.07 -2.51 0.33
C MET A 99 9.82 -2.13 1.62
N LEU A 100 11.01 -1.54 1.50
CA LEU A 100 11.74 -1.00 2.64
C LEU A 100 11.04 0.23 3.24
N PHE A 101 10.17 0.92 2.48
CA PHE A 101 9.54 2.18 2.92
C PHE A 101 8.20 1.96 3.67
N LEU A 102 7.43 0.93 3.30
CA LEU A 102 6.08 0.72 3.87
C LEU A 102 6.08 0.03 5.23
N LEU A 103 7.08 -0.80 5.54
CA LEU A 103 7.20 -1.41 6.88
C LEU A 103 7.33 -0.36 7.98
N ARG A 104 7.97 0.78 7.64
CA ARG A 104 8.20 1.91 8.55
C ARG A 104 6.96 2.77 8.81
N LEU A 105 5.92 2.63 7.98
CA LEU A 105 4.65 3.33 8.15
C LEU A 105 3.61 2.51 8.93
N ALA A 106 3.76 1.19 8.98
CA ALA A 106 2.82 0.28 9.65
C ALA A 106 3.19 -0.03 11.11
N LEU A 107 4.39 0.34 11.55
CA LEU A 107 4.89 0.00 12.88
C LEU A 107 5.40 1.26 13.58
N PRO A 108 4.84 1.63 14.75
CA PRO A 108 5.34 2.76 15.51
C PRO A 108 6.79 2.46 15.90
N THR A 109 7.71 3.31 15.46
CA THR A 109 9.09 3.31 15.92
C THR A 109 9.09 3.61 17.42
N HIS A 110 9.61 2.68 18.23
CA HIS A 110 10.30 3.04 19.46
C HIS A 110 11.59 3.81 19.13
#